data_AF-A0A151X340-F1
#
_entry.id   AF-A0A151X340-F1
#
_cell.length_a   1.000
_cell.length_b   1.000
_cell.length_c   1.000
_cell.angle_alpha   90.00
_cell.angle_beta   90.00
_cell.angle_gamma   90.00
#
_symmetry.space_group_name_H-M   'P 1'
#
loop_
_entity.id
_entity.type
_entity.pdbx_description
1 polymer ?
#
loop_
_entity_poly.entity_id
_entity_poly.type
_entity_poly.pdbx_seq_one_letter_code
_entity_poly.pdbx_strand_id
1 'polypeptide(L)'
;MYNLKCTMIDSKTCNVLTDQKSSSSCNICNANPSKMNNLSFINNLPCNEDNFKKSFAMKENKILKQKKKQMIQKALKSRLSMTVDVVKQGYGTTNTGNVARCFFSHPQIVAEVTGLEVGIITRFRDILQALTSGFEIDSIKFKEYSTETAKLYVQFYSWYNIPDRLV
;
A
#
# COMPACT_ATOMS: atom_id res chain seq x y z
N MET A 1 37.53 9.68 1.95
CA MET A 1 36.67 8.85 2.82
C MET A 1 35.33 8.70 2.10
N TYR A 2 34.94 7.49 1.72
CA TYR A 2 33.71 7.25 0.97
C TYR A 2 32.56 6.90 1.93
N ASN A 3 31.41 7.56 1.76
CA ASN A 3 30.18 7.24 2.48
C ASN A 3 29.26 6.46 1.55
N LEU A 4 29.22 5.14 1.71
CA LEU A 4 28.33 4.25 0.96
C LEU A 4 27.09 3.96 1.80
N LYS A 5 25.92 4.21 1.22
CA LYS A 5 24.63 3.88 1.84
C LYS A 5 23.99 2.73 1.09
N CYS A 6 23.63 1.67 1.81
CA CYS A 6 22.94 0.51 1.24
C CYS A 6 21.45 0.81 1.06
N THR A 7 21.11 1.58 0.02
CA THR A 7 19.71 1.98 -0.26
C THR A 7 19.05 1.13 -1.34
N MET A 8 19.83 0.36 -2.11
CA MET A 8 19.35 -0.47 -3.22
C MET A 8 18.99 -1.89 -2.77
N ILE A 9 18.24 -2.00 -1.68
CA ILE A 9 17.73 -3.25 -1.12
C ILE A 9 16.20 -3.23 -1.12
N ASP A 10 15.57 -4.32 -1.53
CA ASP A 10 14.12 -4.42 -1.48
C ASP A 10 13.64 -4.80 -0.06
N SER A 11 12.35 -4.62 0.22
CA SER A 11 11.79 -4.91 1.54
C SER A 11 11.97 -6.37 1.97
N LYS A 12 11.97 -7.34 1.04
CA LYS A 12 12.18 -8.76 1.41
C LYS A 12 13.61 -8.99 1.83
N THR A 13 14.57 -8.42 1.11
CA THR A 13 15.99 -8.45 1.51
C THR A 13 16.16 -7.74 2.85
N CYS A 14 15.50 -6.60 3.05
CA CYS A 14 15.52 -5.86 4.31
C CYS A 14 15.01 -6.72 5.47
N ASN A 15 13.90 -7.46 5.30
CA ASN A 15 13.39 -8.37 6.32
C ASN A 15 14.39 -9.47 6.73
N VAL A 16 15.16 -9.99 5.77
CA VAL A 16 16.22 -10.98 6.05
C VAL A 16 17.36 -10.31 6.81
N LEU A 17 17.77 -9.10 6.41
CA LEU A 17 18.83 -8.35 7.07
C LEU A 17 18.49 -7.90 8.48
N THR A 18 17.20 -7.72 8.79
CA THR A 18 16.71 -7.33 10.11
C THR A 18 16.20 -8.51 10.95
N ASP A 19 16.48 -9.76 10.53
CA ASP A 19 16.02 -11.00 11.18
C ASP A 19 14.51 -11.04 11.47
N GLN A 20 13.72 -10.34 10.65
CA GLN A 20 12.30 -10.20 10.88
C GLN A 20 11.55 -11.46 10.43
N LYS A 21 10.94 -12.14 11.41
CA LYS A 21 10.23 -13.42 11.20
C LYS A 21 8.96 -13.30 10.37
N SER A 22 8.32 -12.12 10.35
CA SER A 22 7.02 -11.91 9.71
C SER A 22 7.10 -10.92 8.56
N SER A 23 6.74 -11.36 7.35
CA SER A 23 6.69 -10.53 6.14
C SER A 23 5.50 -9.58 6.06
N SER A 24 4.56 -9.67 7.00
CA SER A 24 3.35 -8.83 7.06
C SER A 24 3.42 -7.73 8.13
N SER A 25 4.55 -7.58 8.81
CA SER A 25 4.77 -6.55 9.84
C SER A 25 5.67 -5.47 9.26
N CYS A 26 5.50 -4.22 9.69
CA CYS A 26 6.34 -3.12 9.23
C CYS A 26 7.78 -3.33 9.70
N ASN A 27 8.74 -3.30 8.79
CA ASN A 27 10.16 -3.46 9.09
C ASN A 27 10.84 -2.21 9.67
N ILE A 28 10.07 -1.13 9.85
CA ILE A 28 10.53 0.11 10.46
C ILE A 28 10.07 0.16 11.92
N CYS A 29 8.76 -0.02 12.16
CA CYS A 29 8.17 0.14 13.50
C CYS A 29 7.70 -1.17 14.15
N ASN A 30 7.82 -2.30 13.46
CA ASN A 30 7.38 -3.64 13.89
C ASN A 30 5.88 -3.76 14.20
N ALA A 31 5.08 -2.74 13.85
CA ALA A 31 3.64 -2.81 13.96
C ALA A 31 3.10 -3.91 13.05
N ASN A 32 2.11 -4.64 13.55
CA ASN A 32 1.36 -5.60 12.76
C ASN A 32 0.12 -4.96 12.14
N PRO A 33 -0.47 -5.56 11.08
CA PRO A 33 -1.63 -4.98 10.41
C PRO A 33 -2.76 -4.65 11.38
N SER A 34 -3.02 -5.50 12.39
CA SER A 34 -4.08 -5.29 13.37
C SER A 34 -3.90 -4.01 14.23
N LYS A 35 -2.67 -3.52 14.37
CA LYS A 35 -2.36 -2.29 15.10
C LYS A 35 -2.20 -1.07 14.17
N MET A 36 -2.17 -1.25 12.84
CA MET A 36 -1.87 -0.19 11.87
C MET A 36 -2.99 0.84 11.67
N ASN A 37 -4.22 0.55 12.10
CA ASN A 37 -5.31 1.54 12.05
C ASN A 37 -5.31 2.47 13.28
N ASN A 38 -4.51 2.19 14.31
CA ASN A 38 -4.41 3.03 15.49
C ASN A 38 -3.29 4.08 15.32
N LEU A 39 -3.64 5.23 14.75
CA LEU A 39 -2.68 6.27 14.38
C LEU A 39 -2.02 6.93 15.61
N SER A 40 -2.73 7.07 16.73
CA SER A 40 -2.14 7.60 17.96
C SER A 40 -1.15 6.60 18.58
N PHE A 41 -1.38 5.30 18.40
CA PHE A 41 -0.44 4.25 18.80
C PHE A 41 0.81 4.24 17.91
N ILE A 42 0.66 4.30 16.57
CA ILE A 42 1.80 4.32 15.64
C ILE A 42 2.70 5.54 15.85
N ASN A 43 2.11 6.72 16.00
CA ASN A 43 2.88 7.95 16.21
C ASN A 43 3.71 7.94 17.52
N ASN A 44 3.36 7.07 18.47
CA ASN A 44 3.99 6.97 19.78
C ASN A 44 4.78 5.67 19.98
N LEU A 45 4.93 4.83 18.94
CA LEU A 45 5.63 3.55 19.03
C LEU A 45 7.16 3.73 18.90
N PRO A 46 7.97 3.29 19.89
CA PRO A 46 9.38 2.97 19.67
C PRO A 46 9.50 1.63 18.93
N CYS A 47 10.53 1.49 18.10
CA CYS A 47 10.76 0.29 17.29
C CYS A 47 11.11 -0.93 18.19
N ASN A 48 10.17 -1.84 18.52
CA ASN A 48 10.38 -3.30 18.78
C ASN A 48 9.10 -4.11 19.17
N GLU A 49 9.27 -5.44 19.31
CA GLU A 49 8.42 -6.66 19.38
C GLU A 49 7.31 -6.79 20.45
N ASP A 50 6.06 -7.14 20.02
CA ASP A 50 5.33 -8.37 20.42
C ASP A 50 3.80 -8.43 20.06
N ASN A 51 3.39 -9.63 19.66
CA ASN A 51 2.06 -10.30 19.63
C ASN A 51 0.91 -9.90 18.64
N PHE A 52 0.26 -10.95 18.10
CA PHE A 52 -0.76 -10.97 17.01
C PHE A 52 -2.07 -11.72 17.34
N LYS A 53 -3.17 -11.30 16.70
CA LYS A 53 -4.33 -12.16 16.34
C LYS A 53 -4.63 -12.07 14.84
N LYS A 54 -4.97 -13.22 14.23
CA LYS A 54 -5.28 -13.49 12.82
C LYS A 54 -6.72 -13.10 12.43
N SER A 55 -6.95 -12.80 11.16
CA SER A 55 -8.26 -12.89 10.50
C SER A 55 -8.15 -13.67 9.18
N PHE A 56 -8.84 -14.81 9.07
CA PHE A 56 -8.98 -15.59 7.84
C PHE A 56 -10.36 -15.34 7.21
N ALA A 57 -10.44 -15.26 5.88
CA ALA A 57 -11.72 -15.18 5.16
C ALA A 57 -12.42 -16.55 5.08
N MET A 58 -13.69 -16.62 5.52
CA MET A 58 -14.59 -17.78 5.36
C MET A 58 -14.88 -18.12 3.88
N LYS A 59 -15.30 -19.37 3.58
CA LYS A 59 -15.47 -19.92 2.22
C LYS A 59 -16.34 -19.07 1.29
N GLU A 60 -17.48 -18.54 1.75
CA GLU A 60 -18.40 -17.73 0.92
C GLU A 60 -17.77 -16.40 0.48
N ASN A 61 -17.01 -15.75 1.37
CA ASN A 61 -16.28 -14.51 1.08
C ASN A 61 -15.24 -14.69 -0.04
N LYS A 62 -14.71 -15.90 -0.24
CA LYS A 62 -13.75 -16.19 -1.33
C LYS A 62 -14.41 -16.11 -2.70
N ILE A 63 -15.64 -16.59 -2.85
CA ILE A 63 -16.38 -16.57 -4.11
C ILE A 63 -16.77 -15.13 -4.47
N LEU A 64 -17.29 -14.38 -3.50
CA LEU A 64 -17.65 -12.97 -3.69
C LEU A 64 -16.43 -12.13 -4.09
N LYS A 65 -15.30 -12.34 -3.41
CA LYS A 65 -14.02 -11.70 -3.73
C LYS A 65 -13.60 -11.99 -5.17
N GLN A 66 -13.68 -13.25 -5.61
CA GLN A 66 -13.28 -13.64 -6.96
C GLN A 66 -14.18 -13.00 -8.04
N LYS A 67 -15.51 -12.99 -7.83
CA LYS A 67 -16.46 -12.34 -8.75
C LYS A 67 -16.20 -10.84 -8.85
N LYS A 68 -16.05 -10.15 -7.71
CA LYS A 68 -15.77 -8.70 -7.68
C LYS A 68 -14.42 -8.38 -8.32
N LYS A 69 -13.38 -9.19 -8.06
CA LYS A 69 -12.07 -9.08 -8.71
C LYS A 69 -12.19 -9.15 -10.24
N GLN A 70 -12.90 -10.16 -10.77
CA GLN A 70 -13.08 -10.32 -12.22
C GLN A 70 -13.84 -9.14 -12.85
N MET A 71 -14.86 -8.62 -12.16
CA MET A 71 -15.63 -7.45 -12.61
C MET A 71 -14.72 -6.21 -12.72
N ILE A 72 -13.95 -5.92 -11.67
CA ILE A 72 -13.01 -4.78 -11.64
C ILE A 72 -11.94 -4.94 -12.72
N GLN A 73 -11.35 -6.14 -12.86
CA GLN A 73 -10.34 -6.41 -13.89
C GLN A 73 -10.87 -6.17 -15.31
N LYS A 74 -12.10 -6.62 -15.61
CA LYS A 74 -12.74 -6.39 -16.91
C LYS A 74 -13.01 -4.91 -17.15
N ALA A 75 -13.52 -4.19 -16.14
CA ALA A 75 -13.83 -2.76 -16.24
C ALA A 75 -12.58 -1.89 -16.41
N LEU A 76 -11.49 -2.20 -15.70
CA LEU A 76 -10.21 -1.51 -15.90
C LEU A 76 -9.61 -1.78 -17.28
N LYS A 77 -9.74 -3.01 -17.78
CA LYS A 77 -9.29 -3.36 -19.13
C LYS A 77 -10.11 -2.64 -20.22
N SER A 78 -11.42 -2.52 -20.05
CA SER A 78 -12.27 -1.84 -21.04
C SER A 78 -12.11 -0.32 -21.01
N ARG A 79 -12.02 0.29 -19.83
CA ARG A 79 -11.99 1.75 -19.68
C ARG A 79 -10.59 2.37 -19.77
N LEU A 80 -9.55 1.66 -19.33
CA LEU A 80 -8.18 2.18 -19.24
C LEU A 80 -7.16 1.32 -20.02
N SER A 81 -7.63 0.33 -20.80
CA SER A 81 -6.77 -0.60 -21.56
C SER A 81 -5.71 -1.30 -20.70
N MET A 82 -5.98 -1.45 -19.40
CA MET A 82 -5.02 -1.93 -18.42
C MET A 82 -5.38 -3.32 -17.90
N THR A 83 -4.41 -4.23 -17.87
CA THR A 83 -4.58 -5.57 -17.30
C THR A 83 -3.90 -5.65 -15.94
N VAL A 84 -4.69 -5.79 -14.87
CA VAL A 84 -4.20 -5.83 -13.48
C VAL A 84 -4.34 -7.21 -12.86
N ASP A 85 -3.45 -7.52 -11.91
CA ASP A 85 -3.52 -8.68 -11.02
C ASP A 85 -3.67 -10.04 -11.74
N VAL A 86 -2.95 -10.18 -12.86
CA VAL A 86 -2.78 -11.43 -13.61
C VAL A 86 -1.37 -11.96 -13.34
N VAL A 87 -1.25 -13.23 -12.96
CA VAL A 87 0.04 -13.89 -12.72
C VAL A 87 0.74 -14.10 -14.06
N LYS A 88 2.03 -13.75 -14.14
CA LYS A 88 2.86 -14.02 -15.33
C LYS A 88 3.51 -15.40 -15.20
N GLN A 89 3.76 -16.08 -16.33
CA GLN A 89 4.60 -17.29 -16.31
C GLN A 89 5.99 -16.93 -15.78
N GLY A 90 6.44 -17.63 -14.74
CA GLY A 90 7.63 -17.28 -13.96
C GLY A 90 7.28 -16.56 -12.66
N TYR A 91 7.70 -15.29 -12.51
CA TYR A 91 7.53 -14.51 -11.28
C TYR A 91 6.79 -13.19 -11.51
N GLY A 92 5.96 -12.83 -10.52
CA GLY A 92 5.29 -11.54 -10.45
C GLY A 92 3.92 -11.51 -11.15
N THR A 93 3.36 -10.32 -11.22
CA THR A 93 2.03 -10.07 -11.79
C THR A 93 2.10 -9.00 -12.88
N THR A 94 0.98 -8.74 -13.54
CA THR A 94 0.85 -7.63 -14.48
C THR A 94 0.90 -6.25 -13.81
N ASN A 95 0.95 -6.17 -12.48
CA ASN A 95 1.07 -4.91 -11.74
C ASN A 95 2.51 -4.37 -11.80
N THR A 96 2.94 -3.95 -12.98
CA THR A 96 4.24 -3.30 -13.21
C THR A 96 4.17 -1.80 -12.89
N GLY A 97 5.32 -1.13 -12.87
CA GLY A 97 5.36 0.34 -12.70
C GLY A 97 4.54 1.11 -13.76
N ASN A 98 4.47 0.61 -15.00
CA ASN A 98 3.63 1.21 -16.04
C ASN A 98 2.13 1.10 -15.71
N VAL A 99 1.70 -0.06 -15.20
CA VAL A 99 0.33 -0.28 -14.76
C VAL A 99 -0.01 0.59 -13.55
N ALA A 100 0.90 0.71 -12.58
CA ALA A 100 0.71 1.62 -11.45
C ALA A 100 0.58 3.09 -11.89
N ARG A 101 1.44 3.56 -12.81
CA ARG A 101 1.35 4.92 -13.37
C ARG A 101 0.02 5.18 -14.09
N CYS A 102 -0.44 4.22 -14.89
CA CYS A 102 -1.73 4.32 -15.58
C CYS A 102 -2.91 4.32 -14.60
N PHE A 103 -2.84 3.52 -13.53
CA PHE A 103 -3.85 3.49 -12.48
C PHE A 103 -3.99 4.86 -11.80
N PHE A 104 -2.87 5.49 -11.43
CA PHE A 104 -2.90 6.77 -10.73
C PHE A 104 -3.10 7.99 -11.65
N SER A 105 -3.03 7.85 -12.98
CA SER A 105 -3.27 8.99 -13.90
C SER A 105 -4.76 9.32 -14.08
N HIS A 106 -5.67 8.40 -13.76
CA HIS A 106 -7.12 8.59 -13.93
C HIS A 106 -7.90 8.27 -12.63
N PRO A 107 -7.70 9.04 -11.55
CA PRO A 107 -8.27 8.72 -10.23
C PRO A 107 -9.80 8.64 -10.23
N GLN A 108 -10.49 9.46 -11.02
CA GLN A 108 -11.96 9.45 -11.14
C GLN A 108 -12.48 8.13 -11.73
N ILE A 109 -11.89 7.67 -12.85
CA ILE A 109 -12.29 6.43 -13.51
C ILE A 109 -12.00 5.24 -12.60
N VAL A 110 -10.86 5.26 -11.91
CA VAL A 110 -10.50 4.22 -10.95
C VAL A 110 -11.46 4.21 -9.76
N ALA A 111 -11.82 5.36 -9.21
CA ALA A 111 -12.79 5.49 -8.12
C ALA A 111 -14.14 4.87 -8.52
N GLU A 112 -14.68 5.23 -9.68
CA GLU A 112 -15.93 4.64 -10.21
C GLU A 112 -15.84 3.12 -10.36
N VAL A 113 -14.75 2.61 -10.94
CA VAL A 113 -14.60 1.17 -11.23
C VAL A 113 -14.39 0.35 -9.95
N THR A 114 -13.62 0.87 -9.00
CA THR A 114 -13.25 0.14 -7.78
C THR A 114 -14.23 0.37 -6.63
N GLY A 115 -15.01 1.45 -6.68
CA GLY A 115 -15.84 1.95 -5.57
C GLY A 115 -15.01 2.58 -4.45
N LEU A 116 -13.79 3.02 -4.75
CA LEU A 116 -12.92 3.71 -3.79
C LEU A 116 -13.17 5.22 -3.80
N GLU A 117 -12.85 5.87 -2.68
CA GLU A 117 -12.93 7.30 -2.51
C GLU A 117 -11.81 7.95 -3.34
N VAL A 118 -12.19 8.92 -4.19
CA VAL A 118 -11.30 9.51 -5.19
C VAL A 118 -10.20 10.36 -4.56
N GLY A 119 -10.50 11.03 -3.44
CA GLY A 119 -9.54 11.77 -2.65
C GLY A 119 -8.40 10.89 -2.18
N ILE A 120 -8.69 9.71 -1.61
CA ILE A 120 -7.67 8.74 -1.18
C ILE A 120 -6.77 8.32 -2.36
N ILE A 121 -7.34 8.01 -3.53
CA ILE A 121 -6.55 7.65 -4.72
C ILE A 121 -5.64 8.82 -5.15
N THR A 122 -6.18 10.03 -5.14
CA THR A 122 -5.45 11.25 -5.52
C THR A 122 -4.31 11.56 -4.55
N ARG A 123 -4.55 11.44 -3.24
CA ARG A 123 -3.51 11.66 -2.22
C ARG A 123 -2.38 10.63 -2.35
N PHE A 124 -2.69 9.36 -2.60
CA PHE A 124 -1.66 8.36 -2.88
C PHE A 124 -0.88 8.67 -4.16
N ARG A 125 -1.53 9.16 -5.22
CA ARG A 125 -0.84 9.64 -6.42
C ARG A 125 0.15 10.75 -6.08
N ASP A 126 -0.28 11.76 -5.33
CA ASP A 126 0.57 12.93 -5.00
C ASP A 126 1.79 12.52 -4.16
N ILE A 127 1.59 11.65 -3.17
CA ILE A 127 2.68 11.09 -2.35
C ILE A 127 3.69 10.36 -3.23
N LEU A 128 3.22 9.47 -4.11
CA LEU A 128 4.09 8.73 -5.03
C LEU A 128 4.80 9.66 -6.02
N GLN A 129 4.13 10.70 -6.49
CA GLN A 129 4.71 11.68 -7.40
C GLN A 129 5.80 12.49 -6.71
N ALA A 130 5.58 12.94 -5.46
CA ALA A 130 6.59 13.63 -4.67
C ALA A 130 7.82 12.75 -4.44
N LEU A 131 7.64 11.49 -4.01
CA LEU A 131 8.73 10.53 -3.78
C LEU A 131 9.55 10.22 -5.04
N THR A 132 8.91 10.22 -6.21
CA THR A 132 9.57 9.92 -7.49
C THR A 132 10.05 11.17 -8.23
N SER A 133 9.84 12.36 -7.66
CA SER A 133 10.08 13.64 -8.34
C SER A 133 11.57 13.96 -8.53
N GLY A 134 12.44 13.41 -7.70
CA GLY A 134 13.87 13.73 -7.68
C GLY A 134 14.21 15.08 -7.05
N PHE A 135 13.21 15.83 -6.54
CA PHE A 135 13.42 17.10 -5.85
C PHE A 135 13.51 16.91 -4.34
N GLU A 136 14.08 17.92 -3.66
CA GLU A 136 14.00 18.01 -2.21
C GLU A 136 12.55 18.19 -1.77
N ILE A 137 12.15 17.40 -0.78
CA ILE A 137 10.79 17.40 -0.24
C ILE A 137 10.82 18.09 1.11
N ASP A 138 9.92 19.06 1.31
CA ASP A 138 9.65 19.66 2.62
C ASP A 138 9.09 18.57 3.55
N SER A 139 9.91 18.15 4.50
CA SER A 139 9.59 17.04 5.39
C SER A 139 8.41 17.33 6.32
N ILE A 140 8.17 18.60 6.67
CA ILE A 140 7.07 19.01 7.54
C ILE A 140 5.76 18.87 6.77
N LYS A 141 5.67 19.49 5.59
CA LYS A 141 4.46 19.42 4.75
C LYS A 141 4.17 17.99 4.28
N PHE A 142 5.20 17.24 3.92
CA PHE A 142 5.04 15.86 3.49
C PHE A 142 4.52 14.97 4.64
N LYS A 143 5.03 15.17 5.86
CA LYS A 143 4.57 14.47 7.06
C LYS A 143 3.12 14.80 7.38
N GLU A 144 2.75 16.08 7.34
CA GLU A 144 1.36 16.52 7.57
C GLU A 144 0.42 15.89 6.54
N TYR A 145 0.76 16.01 5.25
CA TYR A 145 -0.04 15.46 4.15
C TYR A 145 -0.23 13.94 4.26
N SER A 146 0.85 13.21 4.61
CA SER A 146 0.82 11.76 4.80
C SER A 146 -0.03 11.37 6.01
N THR A 147 0.09 12.11 7.12
CA THR A 147 -0.68 11.86 8.35
C THR A 147 -2.18 12.08 8.13
N GLU A 148 -2.55 13.15 7.43
CA GLU A 148 -3.93 13.41 7.04
C GLU A 148 -4.48 12.32 6.12
N THR A 149 -3.66 11.84 5.18
CA THR A 149 -4.03 10.74 4.28
C THR A 149 -4.32 9.47 5.07
N ALA A 150 -3.49 9.14 6.06
CA ALA A 150 -3.71 8.00 6.94
C ALA A 150 -5.00 8.15 7.76
N LYS A 151 -5.28 9.34 8.30
CA LYS A 151 -6.56 9.63 9.01
C LYS A 151 -7.76 9.41 8.11
N LEU A 152 -7.70 9.93 6.89
CA LEU A 152 -8.76 9.78 5.89
C LEU A 152 -8.99 8.30 5.54
N TYR A 153 -7.90 7.54 5.33
CA TYR A 153 -7.96 6.12 5.05
C TYR A 153 -8.66 5.35 6.18
N VAL A 154 -8.26 5.57 7.43
CA VAL A 154 -8.87 4.90 8.59
C VAL A 154 -10.35 5.28 8.71
N GLN A 155 -10.72 6.52 8.42
CA GLN A 155 -12.12 6.96 8.46
C GLN A 155 -12.99 6.21 7.43
N PHE A 156 -12.54 6.05 6.18
CA PHE A 156 -13.33 5.39 5.13
C PHE A 156 -13.21 3.86 5.14
N TYR A 157 -12.08 3.33 5.56
CA TYR A 157 -11.71 1.92 5.41
C TYR A 157 -11.22 1.28 6.72
N SER A 158 -11.75 1.69 7.87
CA SER A 158 -11.41 1.14 9.20
C SER A 158 -11.49 -0.39 9.28
N TRP A 159 -12.33 -1.02 8.45
CA TRP A 159 -12.50 -2.47 8.34
C TRP A 159 -11.34 -3.18 7.62
N TYR A 160 -10.48 -2.44 6.91
CA TYR A 160 -9.28 -2.96 6.27
C TYR A 160 -8.05 -2.27 6.85
N ASN A 161 -7.22 -3.03 7.55
CA ASN A 161 -6.01 -2.50 8.16
C ASN A 161 -5.05 -1.91 7.12
N ILE A 162 -4.45 -0.75 7.40
CA ILE A 162 -3.40 -0.18 6.57
C ILE A 162 -2.30 -1.25 6.38
N PRO A 163 -1.89 -1.53 5.13
CA PRO A 163 -0.75 -2.40 4.83
C PRO A 163 0.56 -1.85 5.38
N ASP A 164 1.49 -2.75 5.71
CA ASP A 164 2.82 -2.47 6.26
C ASP A 164 3.67 -1.49 5.44
N ARG A 165 3.44 -1.42 4.14
CA ARG A 165 4.19 -0.57 3.20
C ARG A 165 3.61 0.83 3.00
N LEU A 166 2.46 1.12 3.61
CA LEU A 166 1.79 2.41 3.53
C LEU A 166 1.92 3.21 4.84
N VAL A 167 2.67 2.68 5.81
CA VAL A 167 2.99 3.32 7.10
C VAL A 167 4.36 3.98 7.03
#